data_AF-A0A6M4P6Q4-F1
#
_entry.id   AF-A0A6M4P6Q4-F1
#
_cell.length_a   1.000
_cell.length_b   1.000
_cell.length_c   1.000
_cell.angle_alpha   90.00
_cell.angle_beta   90.00
_cell.angle_gamma   90.00
#
_symmetry.space_group_name_H-M   'P 1'
#
loop_
_entity.id
_entity.type
_entity.pdbx_description
1 polymer ?
#
loop_
_entity_poly.entity_id
_entity_poly.type
_entity_poly.pdbx_seq_one_letter_code
_entity_poly.pdbx_strand_id
1 'polypeptide(L)'
;MLTIEQKLARNEAERNRLMAKKNSLETGQKVIIGGMFLSLAKTNTGIAKFILENASTHITRPADVKRIEPLLEELRQAMVNDTGENTSV
;
A
#
# COMPACT_ATOMS: atom_id res chain seq x y z
N MET A 1 -35.23 9.32 30.61
CA MET A 1 -35.18 9.50 29.14
C MET A 1 -33.92 10.30 28.82
N LEU A 2 -33.13 9.93 27.81
CA LEU A 2 -31.98 10.75 27.40
C LEU A 2 -32.46 12.09 26.82
N THR A 3 -31.73 13.17 27.12
CA THR A 3 -31.97 14.49 26.51
C THR A 3 -31.64 14.43 25.01
N ILE A 4 -32.13 15.41 24.24
CA ILE A 4 -31.83 15.51 22.80
C ILE A 4 -30.32 15.61 22.56
N GLU A 5 -29.61 16.39 23.37
CA GLU A 5 -28.14 16.54 23.30
C GLU A 5 -27.42 15.21 23.56
N GLN A 6 -27.87 14.44 24.56
CA GLN A 6 -27.29 13.12 24.85
C GLN A 6 -27.55 12.12 23.71
N LYS A 7 -28.72 12.18 23.07
CA LYS A 7 -29.01 11.36 21.88
C LYS A 7 -28.13 11.75 20.69
N LEU A 8 -27.90 13.04 20.48
CA LEU A 8 -27.02 13.53 19.41
C LEU A 8 -25.57 13.08 19.62
N ALA A 9 -25.03 13.28 20.83
CA ALA A 9 -23.68 12.86 21.18
C ALA A 9 -23.47 11.34 21.01
N ARG A 10 -24.47 10.53 21.37
CA ARG A 10 -24.44 9.07 21.16
C ARG A 10 -24.40 8.70 19.67
N ASN A 11 -25.23 9.33 18.86
CA ASN A 11 -25.28 9.08 17.42
C ASN A 11 -23.98 9.51 16.72
N GLU A 12 -23.38 10.63 17.12
CA GLU A 12 -22.08 11.07 16.58
C GLU A 12 -20.97 10.10 16.96
N ALA A 13 -20.94 9.62 18.20
CA ALA A 13 -19.98 8.61 18.64
C ALA A 13 -20.13 7.30 17.85
N GLU A 14 -21.36 6.85 17.62
CA GLU A 14 -21.65 5.65 16.83
C GLU A 14 -21.24 5.82 15.36
N ARG A 15 -21.59 6.96 14.75
CA ARG A 15 -21.14 7.30 13.39
C ARG A 15 -19.62 7.29 13.28
N ASN A 16 -18.91 7.90 14.23
CA ASN A 16 -17.45 7.96 14.22
C ASN A 16 -16.83 6.55 14.33
N ARG A 17 -17.41 5.66 15.14
CA ARG A 17 -16.98 4.25 15.23
C ARG A 17 -17.20 3.50 13.92
N LEU A 18 -18.36 3.67 13.29
CA LEU A 18 -18.66 3.03 12.00
C LEU A 18 -17.72 3.53 10.90
N MET A 19 -17.45 4.84 10.85
CA MET A 19 -16.49 5.42 9.91
C MET A 19 -15.08 4.90 10.14
N ALA A 20 -14.63 4.80 11.40
CA ALA A 20 -13.33 4.21 11.72
C ALA A 20 -13.23 2.75 11.26
N LYS A 21 -14.28 1.94 11.49
CA LYS A 21 -14.34 0.54 11.03
C LYS A 21 -14.28 0.44 9.51
N LYS A 22 -15.03 1.30 8.80
CA LYS A 22 -15.01 1.37 7.34
C LYS A 22 -13.61 1.71 6.84
N ASN A 23 -12.99 2.76 7.36
CA ASN A 23 -11.66 3.20 6.94
C ASN A 23 -10.59 2.11 7.22
N SER A 24 -10.70 1.40 8.34
CA SER A 24 -9.83 0.27 8.66
C SER A 24 -9.98 -0.87 7.66
N LEU A 25 -11.21 -1.19 7.25
CA LEU A 25 -11.47 -2.24 6.26
C LEU A 25 -10.94 -1.85 4.88
N GLU A 26 -11.19 -0.61 4.44
CA GLU A 26 -10.66 -0.10 3.17
C GLU A 26 -9.13 -0.08 3.15
N THR A 27 -8.51 0.30 4.27
CA THR A 27 -7.04 0.28 4.41
C THR A 27 -6.53 -1.16 4.33
N GLY A 28 -7.16 -2.10 5.02
CA GLY A 28 -6.80 -3.52 4.96
C GLY A 28 -6.90 -4.08 3.55
N GLN A 29 -7.97 -3.79 2.81
CA GLN A 29 -8.14 -4.20 1.43
C GLN A 29 -7.01 -3.67 0.51
N LYS A 30 -6.65 -2.38 0.66
CA LYS A 30 -5.53 -1.79 -0.10
C LYS A 30 -4.20 -2.45 0.23
N VAL A 31 -3.94 -2.76 1.51
CA VAL A 31 -2.72 -3.46 1.94
C VAL A 31 -2.65 -4.87 1.35
N ILE A 32 -3.76 -5.62 1.35
CA ILE A 32 -3.82 -6.97 0.77
C ILE A 32 -3.50 -6.93 -0.73
N ILE A 33 -4.16 -6.04 -1.48
CA ILE A 33 -3.93 -5.90 -2.94
C ILE A 33 -2.49 -5.43 -3.22
N GLY A 34 -1.99 -4.45 -2.47
CA GLY A 34 -0.64 -3.94 -2.61
C GLY A 34 0.42 -5.00 -2.31
N GLY A 35 0.24 -5.78 -1.24
CA GLY A 35 1.15 -6.88 -0.88
C GLY A 35 1.19 -7.98 -1.94
N MET A 36 0.03 -8.37 -2.47
CA MET A 36 -0.06 -9.31 -3.60
C MET A 36 0.70 -8.76 -4.83
N PHE A 37 0.47 -7.49 -5.18
CA PHE A 37 1.09 -6.88 -6.36
C PHE A 37 2.61 -6.75 -6.22
N LEU A 38 3.11 -6.40 -5.03
CA LEU A 38 4.54 -6.39 -4.73
C LEU A 38 5.15 -7.79 -4.83
N SER A 39 4.43 -8.83 -4.40
CA SER A 39 4.90 -10.22 -4.56
C SER A 39 5.04 -10.60 -6.03
N LEU A 40 4.08 -10.20 -6.88
CA LEU A 40 4.15 -10.45 -8.33
C LEU A 40 5.32 -9.70 -8.99
N ALA A 41 5.62 -8.49 -8.52
CA ALA A 41 6.74 -7.70 -9.04
C ALA A 41 8.09 -8.39 -8.83
N LYS A 42 8.26 -9.20 -7.78
CA LYS A 42 9.52 -9.92 -7.52
C LYS A 42 9.86 -10.99 -8.56
N THR A 43 8.87 -11.48 -9.31
CA THR A 43 9.05 -12.53 -10.33
C THR A 43 8.66 -12.06 -11.72
N ASN A 44 8.30 -10.79 -11.90
CA ASN A 44 7.89 -10.22 -13.17
C ASN A 44 8.55 -8.86 -13.36
N THR A 45 9.58 -8.83 -14.21
CA THR A 45 10.38 -7.63 -14.50
C THR A 45 9.57 -6.48 -15.08
N GLY A 46 8.50 -6.75 -15.83
CA GLY A 46 7.60 -5.72 -16.35
C GLY A 46 6.85 -4.97 -15.24
N ILE A 47 6.32 -5.70 -14.26
CA ILE A 47 5.63 -5.12 -13.10
C ILE A 47 6.62 -4.36 -12.21
N ALA A 48 7.80 -4.93 -11.92
CA ALA A 48 8.84 -4.26 -11.14
C ALA A 48 9.28 -2.94 -11.78
N LYS A 49 9.54 -2.95 -13.09
CA LYS A 49 9.89 -1.73 -13.84
C LYS A 49 8.80 -0.67 -13.76
N PHE A 50 7.54 -1.07 -13.98
CA PHE A 50 6.40 -0.16 -13.87
C PHE A 50 6.33 0.51 -12.49
N ILE A 51 6.53 -0.26 -11.40
CA ILE A 51 6.52 0.30 -10.04
C ILE A 51 7.66 1.29 -9.85
N LEU A 52 8.89 0.94 -10.26
CA LEU A 52 10.07 1.79 -10.09
C LEU A 52 9.94 3.13 -10.84
N GLU A 53 9.36 3.11 -12.04
CA GLU A 53 9.13 4.32 -12.85
C GLU A 53 8.05 5.22 -12.27
N ASN A 54 7.04 4.65 -11.61
CA ASN A 54 5.88 5.40 -11.12
C ASN A 54 5.96 5.79 -9.65
N ALA A 55 6.75 5.09 -8.83
CA ALA A 55 6.85 5.37 -7.40
C ALA A 55 7.35 6.80 -7.12
N SER A 56 8.38 7.24 -7.84
CA SER A 56 8.97 8.58 -7.67
C SER A 56 8.05 9.72 -8.11
N THR A 57 7.13 9.47 -9.05
CA THR A 57 6.21 10.48 -9.57
C THR A 57 4.92 10.58 -8.76
N HIS A 58 4.45 9.46 -8.19
CA HIS A 58 3.18 9.41 -7.47
C HIS A 58 3.33 9.52 -5.95
N ILE A 59 4.53 9.29 -5.41
CA ILE A 59 4.80 9.39 -3.97
C ILE A 59 5.72 10.59 -3.76
N THR A 60 5.11 11.73 -3.46
CA THR A 60 5.81 13.03 -3.43
C THR A 60 6.19 13.47 -2.03
N ARG A 61 5.58 12.88 -0.98
CA ARG A 61 5.90 13.22 0.41
C ARG A 61 7.27 12.61 0.79
N PRO A 62 8.29 13.40 1.18
CA PRO A 62 9.63 12.88 1.42
C PRO A 62 9.71 11.78 2.48
N ALA A 63 8.87 11.88 3.52
CA ALA A 63 8.79 10.86 4.57
C ALA A 63 8.27 9.51 4.04
N ASP A 64 7.33 9.54 3.09
CA ASP A 64 6.78 8.33 2.49
C ASP A 64 7.75 7.75 1.47
N VAL A 65 8.40 8.57 0.65
CA VAL A 65 9.50 8.14 -0.25
C VAL A 65 10.57 7.39 0.54
N LYS A 66 11.07 7.98 1.62
CA LYS A 66 12.07 7.35 2.48
C LYS A 66 11.59 6.04 3.10
N ARG A 67 10.30 5.93 3.41
CA ARG A 67 9.70 4.72 4.01
C ARG A 67 9.67 3.57 3.02
N ILE A 68 9.41 3.83 1.74
CA ILE A 68 9.24 2.79 0.72
C ILE A 68 10.54 2.40 0.02
N GLU A 69 11.61 3.20 0.14
CA GLU A 69 12.89 2.95 -0.53
C GLU A 69 13.43 1.52 -0.34
N PRO A 70 13.37 0.89 0.86
CA PRO A 70 13.83 -0.50 1.00
C PRO A 70 13.09 -1.48 0.10
N LEU A 71 11.78 -1.28 -0.12
CA LEU A 71 10.98 -2.14 -1.01
C LEU A 71 11.34 -1.91 -2.48
N LEU A 72 11.62 -0.67 -2.87
CA LEU A 72 12.08 -0.36 -4.23
C LEU A 72 13.43 -1.01 -4.51
N GLU A 73 14.32 -1.00 -3.52
CA GLU A 73 15.63 -1.64 -3.63
C GLU A 73 15.54 -3.16 -3.78
N GLU A 74 14.66 -3.82 -3.01
CA GLU A 74 14.37 -5.25 -3.20
C GLU A 74 13.91 -5.56 -4.63
N LEU A 75 13.06 -4.70 -5.21
CA LEU A 75 12.60 -4.88 -6.59
C LEU A 75 13.72 -4.69 -7.61
N ARG A 76 14.61 -3.70 -7.42
CA ARG A 76 15.80 -3.52 -8.28
C ARG A 76 16.69 -4.76 -8.27
N GLN A 77 16.92 -5.34 -7.09
CA GLN A 77 17.75 -6.55 -6.94
C GLN A 77 17.09 -7.78 -7.59
N ALA A 78 15.79 -7.95 -7.41
CA ALA A 78 15.04 -9.05 -8.03
C ALA A 78 15.13 -9.01 -9.57
N MET A 79 15.08 -7.81 -10.17
CA MET A 79 15.24 -7.64 -11.62
C MET A 79 16.65 -8.00 -12.12
N VAL A 80 17.69 -7.72 -11.35
CA VAL A 80 19.08 -8.07 -11.70
C VAL A 80 19.26 -9.59 -11.70
N ASN A 81 18.70 -10.28 -10.70
CA ASN A 81 18.81 -11.72 -10.57
C ASN A 81 18.08 -12.49 -11.69
N ASP A 82 16.90 -12.01 -12.12
CA ASP A 82 16.17 -12.57 -13.27
C ASP A 82 16.94 -12.46 -14.60
N THR A 83 17.76 -11.41 -14.74
CA THR A 83 18.59 -11.21 -15.95
C THR A 83 19.83 -12.11 -15.96
N GLY A 84 20.29 -12.56 -14.79
CA GLY A 84 21.50 -13.37 -14.62
C GLY A 84 21.33 -14.87 -14.91
N GLU A 85 20.10 -15.41 -14.86
CA GLU A 85 19.85 -16.84 -15.09
C GLU A 85 19.68 -17.21 -16.57
N ASN A 86 19.51 -16.23 -17.47
CA ASN A 86 19.18 -16.48 -18.88
C ASN A 86 20.39 -16.41 -19.86
N THR A 87 21.63 -16.48 -19.34
CA THR A 87 22.87 -16.48 -20.16
C THR A 87 23.65 -17.80 -20.05
N SER A 88 22.99 -18.91 -19.81
CA SER A 88 23.62 -20.23 -19.85
C SER A 88 22.64 -21.25 -20.41
N VAL A 89 22.53 -21.32 -21.74
CA VAL A 89 22.59 -22.51 -22.63
C VAL A 89 22.48 -22.00 -24.08
#